data_AF-A0A3A9ELR0-F1
#
_entry.id   AF-A0A3A9ELR0-F1
#
_cell.length_a   1.000
_cell.length_b   1.000
_cell.length_c   1.000
_cell.angle_alpha   90.00
_cell.angle_beta   90.00
_cell.angle_gamma   90.00
#
_symmetry.space_group_name_H-M   'P 1'
#
loop_
_entity.id
_entity.type
_entity.pdbx_description
1 polymer ?
#
loop_
_entity_poly.entity_id
_entity_poly.type
_entity_poly.pdbx_seq_one_letter_code
_entity_poly.pdbx_strand_id
1 'polypeptide(L)'
;MYTPSYRTQKNGVPVLKKEEIDTIGEEYVWDFQPEVLRNPAPVDIEGFIECYLGMTTDYQYLSHNGIYLGMTVFNDTGRVIVWSPETNLTEYISAKARTVIVDNSLLEESQQHRYRFSSAILMPKSAVELVA
;
A
#
# COMPACT_ATOMS: atom_id res chain seq x y z
N MET A 1 9.11 11.84 8.96
CA MET A 1 9.02 10.54 8.28
C MET A 1 10.30 9.79 8.54
N TYR A 2 10.20 8.77 9.37
CA TYR A 2 11.23 7.78 9.62
C TYR A 2 11.82 7.26 8.30
N THR A 3 13.15 7.13 8.26
CA THR A 3 13.88 6.58 7.11
C THR A 3 14.67 5.35 7.59
N PRO A 4 14.28 4.14 7.20
CA PRO A 4 14.95 2.92 7.65
C PRO A 4 16.35 2.79 7.06
N SER A 5 17.29 2.30 7.87
CA SER A 5 18.63 1.94 7.41
C SER A 5 18.76 0.42 7.35
N TYR A 6 19.23 -0.11 6.22
CA TYR A 6 19.44 -1.54 6.03
C TYR A 6 20.55 -1.81 5.03
N ARG A 7 21.03 -3.06 5.04
CA ARG A 7 22.03 -3.52 4.07
C ARG A 7 21.40 -3.70 2.71
N THR A 8 22.17 -3.43 1.67
CA THR A 8 21.78 -3.68 0.28
C THR A 8 22.82 -4.56 -0.40
N GLN A 9 22.35 -5.34 -1.39
CA GLN A 9 23.26 -5.98 -2.34
C GLN A 9 23.83 -4.95 -3.32
N LYS A 10 24.81 -5.35 -4.14
CA LYS A 10 25.40 -4.46 -5.17
C LYS A 10 24.39 -3.88 -6.17
N ASN A 11 23.25 -4.55 -6.35
CA ASN A 11 22.15 -4.13 -7.24
C ASN A 11 21.06 -3.31 -6.52
N GLY A 12 21.30 -2.88 -5.27
CA GLY A 12 20.36 -2.08 -4.50
C GLY A 12 19.24 -2.86 -3.79
N VAL A 13 19.15 -4.18 -3.99
CA VAL A 13 18.11 -4.99 -3.33
C VAL A 13 18.36 -5.03 -1.80
N PRO A 14 17.37 -4.66 -0.97
CA PRO A 14 17.49 -4.73 0.48
C PRO A 14 17.71 -6.16 1.00
N VAL A 15 18.59 -6.30 1.99
CA VAL A 15 18.88 -7.55 2.72
C VAL A 15 18.47 -7.36 4.17
N LEU A 16 17.29 -7.89 4.51
CA LEU A 16 16.65 -7.75 5.81
C LEU A 16 16.37 -9.12 6.42
N LYS A 17 16.70 -9.27 7.71
CA LYS A 17 16.20 -10.34 8.56
C LYS A 17 14.75 -10.04 8.97
N LYS A 18 14.06 -11.06 9.47
CA LYS A 18 12.70 -10.90 9.97
C LYS A 18 12.63 -9.86 11.08
N GLU A 19 13.56 -9.90 12.04
CA GLU A 19 13.58 -8.97 13.17
C GLU A 19 13.80 -7.53 12.71
N GLU A 20 14.62 -7.33 11.67
CA GLU A 20 14.82 -6.00 11.06
C GLU A 20 13.53 -5.49 10.39
N ILE A 21 12.72 -6.37 9.80
CA ILE A 21 11.42 -5.99 9.21
C ILE A 21 10.44 -5.58 10.32
N ASP A 22 10.37 -6.35 11.40
CA ASP A 22 9.48 -6.05 12.53
C ASP A 22 9.85 -4.72 13.19
N THR A 23 11.15 -4.49 13.46
CA THR A 23 11.64 -3.19 13.98
C THR A 23 11.32 -2.03 13.04
N ILE A 24 11.54 -2.18 11.73
CA ILE A 24 11.19 -1.11 10.77
C ILE A 24 9.69 -0.81 10.79
N GLY A 25 8.84 -1.83 10.88
CA GLY A 25 7.39 -1.66 10.99
C GLY A 25 7.00 -0.90 12.26
N GLU A 26 7.57 -1.26 13.41
CA GLU A 26 7.32 -0.58 14.68
C GLU A 26 7.78 0.88 14.66
N GLU A 27 8.95 1.19 14.08
CA GLU A 27 9.45 2.56 13.95
C GLU A 27 8.56 3.43 13.05
N TYR A 28 8.01 2.88 11.97
CA TYR A 28 7.04 3.59 11.15
C TYR A 28 5.77 3.93 11.94
N VAL A 29 5.24 2.97 12.71
CA VAL A 29 4.07 3.19 13.56
C VAL A 29 4.40 4.17 14.68
N TRP A 30 5.61 4.13 15.24
CA TRP A 30 6.05 5.05 16.29
C TRP A 30 6.19 6.50 15.79
N ASP A 31 6.72 6.72 14.58
CA ASP A 31 6.83 8.07 13.99
C ASP A 31 5.46 8.64 13.57
N PHE A 32 4.55 7.78 13.08
CA PHE A 32 3.22 8.20 12.62
C PHE A 32 2.19 8.33 13.75
N GLN A 33 2.03 7.28 14.55
CA GLN A 33 0.93 7.11 15.49
C GLN A 33 1.37 6.38 16.77
N PRO A 34 2.28 6.97 17.58
CA PRO A 34 2.91 6.29 18.72
C PRO A 34 1.94 5.85 19.82
N GLU A 35 0.75 6.44 19.91
CA GLU A 35 -0.24 6.09 20.92
C GLU A 35 -0.76 4.66 20.78
N VAL A 36 -0.83 4.10 19.56
CA VAL A 36 -1.31 2.72 19.33
C VAL A 36 -0.38 1.67 19.93
N LEU A 37 0.89 2.02 20.15
CA LEU A 37 1.91 1.16 20.75
C LEU A 37 1.81 1.15 22.28
N ARG A 38 1.14 2.14 22.88
CA ARG A 38 0.90 2.23 24.33
C ARG A 38 -0.52 1.80 24.71
N ASN A 39 -1.48 2.10 23.85
CA ASN A 39 -2.88 1.77 23.99
C ASN A 39 -3.37 1.05 22.73
N PRO A 40 -3.52 -0.29 22.76
CA PRO A 40 -3.89 -1.06 21.58
C PRO A 40 -5.13 -0.51 20.88
N ALA A 41 -4.92 -0.01 19.67
CA ALA A 41 -5.96 0.52 18.81
C ALA A 41 -5.56 0.28 17.34
N PRO A 42 -6.52 0.29 16.40
CA PRO A 42 -6.17 0.20 15.00
C PRO A 42 -5.38 1.43 14.53
N VAL A 43 -4.36 1.21 13.71
CA VAL A 43 -3.64 2.28 13.02
C VAL A 43 -4.57 2.95 12.00
N ASP A 44 -4.49 4.27 11.90
CA ASP A 44 -5.10 5.05 10.83
C ASP A 44 -4.37 4.80 9.50
N ILE A 45 -4.77 3.73 8.81
CA ILE A 45 -4.12 3.28 7.57
C ILE A 45 -4.29 4.31 6.43
N GLU A 46 -5.43 4.99 6.35
CA GLU A 46 -5.67 6.00 5.32
C GLU A 46 -4.77 7.21 5.53
N GLY A 47 -4.73 7.74 6.76
CA GLY A 47 -3.81 8.80 7.14
C GLY A 47 -2.35 8.38 6.94
N PHE A 48 -2.01 7.12 7.21
CA PHE A 48 -0.65 6.62 6.97
C PHE A 48 -0.29 6.65 5.48
N ILE A 49 -1.17 6.20 4.58
CA ILE A 49 -0.91 6.18 3.14
C ILE A 49 -0.84 7.61 2.57
N GLU A 50 -1.88 8.40 2.82
CA GLU A 50 -2.07 9.68 2.11
C GLU A 50 -1.25 10.80 2.74
N CYS A 51 -1.26 10.90 4.06
CA CYS A 51 -0.62 11.99 4.78
C CYS A 51 0.84 11.68 5.12
N TYR A 52 1.13 10.47 5.61
CA TYR A 52 2.47 10.12 6.08
C TYR A 52 3.39 9.64 4.96
N LEU A 53 2.96 8.69 4.12
CA LEU A 53 3.71 8.23 2.95
C LEU A 53 3.57 9.16 1.72
N GLY A 54 2.61 10.08 1.73
CA GLY A 54 2.35 11.00 0.61
C GLY A 54 1.93 10.29 -0.67
N MET A 55 1.22 9.17 -0.56
CA MET A 55 0.71 8.39 -1.68
C MET A 55 -0.73 8.78 -2.03
N THR A 56 -1.21 8.31 -3.18
CA THR A 56 -2.62 8.46 -3.58
C THR A 56 -3.33 7.13 -3.43
N THR A 57 -4.55 7.14 -2.90
CA THR A 57 -5.44 5.97 -2.93
C THR A 57 -6.42 6.09 -4.09
N ASP A 58 -6.59 5.02 -4.85
CA ASP A 58 -7.63 4.89 -5.89
C ASP A 58 -8.39 3.57 -5.68
N TYR A 59 -9.61 3.49 -6.20
CA TYR A 59 -10.51 2.36 -5.98
C TYR A 59 -11.08 1.87 -7.30
N GLN A 60 -10.82 0.59 -7.61
CA GLN A 60 -11.23 -0.03 -8.87
C GLN A 60 -11.64 -1.47 -8.65
N TYR A 61 -12.36 -2.07 -9.59
CA TYR A 61 -12.47 -3.53 -9.60
C TYR A 61 -11.28 -4.13 -10.33
N LEU A 62 -10.37 -4.75 -9.60
CA LEU A 62 -9.12 -5.29 -10.16
C LEU A 62 -9.33 -6.65 -10.83
N SER A 63 -10.42 -7.34 -10.51
CA SER A 63 -10.90 -8.49 -11.27
C SER A 63 -12.41 -8.66 -11.16
N HIS A 64 -13.00 -9.41 -12.09
CA HIS A 64 -14.43 -9.73 -12.08
C HIS A 64 -14.88 -10.63 -10.91
N ASN A 65 -13.93 -11.17 -10.13
CA ASN A 65 -14.17 -12.15 -9.06
C ASN A 65 -13.48 -11.80 -7.74
N GLY A 66 -12.86 -10.63 -7.62
CA GLY A 66 -12.19 -10.17 -6.39
C GLY A 66 -10.95 -10.97 -5.99
N ILE A 67 -10.24 -11.61 -6.93
CA ILE A 67 -8.99 -12.34 -6.63
C ILE A 67 -7.83 -11.39 -6.31
N TYR A 68 -7.83 -10.19 -6.90
CA TYR A 68 -6.88 -9.13 -6.61
C TYR A 68 -7.52 -8.13 -5.68
N LEU A 69 -6.92 -7.95 -4.49
CA LEU A 69 -7.46 -7.10 -3.42
C LEU A 69 -6.89 -5.68 -3.43
N GLY A 70 -5.76 -5.53 -4.11
CA GLY A 70 -5.15 -4.24 -4.36
C GLY A 70 -3.83 -4.40 -5.07
N MET A 71 -3.26 -3.28 -5.50
CA MET A 71 -1.97 -3.20 -6.16
C MET A 71 -1.32 -1.84 -5.94
N THR A 72 -0.02 -1.76 -6.21
CA THR A 72 0.77 -0.53 -6.07
C THR A 72 1.37 -0.15 -7.41
N VAL A 73 1.16 1.09 -7.82
CA VAL A 73 1.68 1.63 -9.07
C VAL A 73 3.02 2.30 -8.81
N PHE A 74 4.10 1.64 -9.24
CA PHE A 74 5.47 2.14 -9.05
C PHE A 74 5.89 3.18 -10.09
N ASN A 75 5.33 3.11 -11.30
CA ASN A 75 5.62 4.03 -12.39
C ASN A 75 4.32 4.50 -13.02
N ASP A 76 4.30 5.75 -13.52
CA ASP A 76 3.23 6.24 -14.38
C ASP A 76 2.93 5.24 -15.49
N THR A 77 1.68 4.84 -15.63
CA THR A 77 1.27 3.84 -16.60
C THR A 77 -0.14 4.09 -17.10
N GLY A 78 -0.38 3.82 -18.38
CA GLY A 78 -1.71 3.80 -19.01
C GLY A 78 -2.30 2.39 -19.12
N ARG A 79 -1.73 1.42 -18.39
CA ARG A 79 -1.97 -0.02 -18.62
C ARG A 79 -2.40 -0.76 -17.37
N VAL A 80 -2.99 -0.09 -16.39
CA VAL A 80 -3.62 -0.79 -15.27
C VAL A 80 -4.86 -1.49 -15.81
N ILE A 81 -4.94 -2.79 -15.60
CA ILE A 81 -6.07 -3.62 -16.02
C ILE A 81 -7.13 -3.56 -14.93
N VAL A 82 -8.35 -3.16 -15.29
CA VAL A 82 -9.52 -3.17 -14.41
C VAL A 82 -10.68 -3.89 -15.07
N TRP A 83 -11.65 -4.31 -14.29
CA TRP A 83 -12.91 -4.84 -14.77
C TRP A 83 -14.00 -3.79 -14.58
N SER A 84 -14.83 -3.57 -15.60
CA SER A 84 -15.99 -2.69 -15.52
C SER A 84 -17.25 -3.52 -15.28
N PRO A 85 -17.95 -3.35 -14.13
CA PRO A 85 -19.22 -4.02 -13.89
C PRO A 85 -20.31 -3.60 -14.87
N GLU A 86 -20.24 -2.38 -15.40
CA GLU A 86 -21.24 -1.81 -16.31
C GLU A 86 -21.20 -2.49 -17.69
N THR A 87 -19.99 -2.70 -18.22
CA THR A 87 -19.79 -3.30 -19.54
C THR A 87 -19.52 -4.81 -19.46
N ASN A 88 -19.20 -5.31 -18.26
CA ASN A 88 -18.72 -6.66 -18.00
C ASN A 88 -17.47 -7.02 -18.83
N LEU A 89 -16.61 -6.03 -19.07
CA LEU A 89 -15.38 -6.16 -19.86
C LEU A 89 -14.17 -5.71 -19.06
N THR A 90 -13.01 -6.14 -19.55
CA THR A 90 -11.71 -5.67 -19.06
C THR A 90 -11.31 -4.40 -19.79
N GLU A 91 -10.87 -3.40 -19.04
CA GLU A 91 -10.49 -2.08 -19.53
C GLU A 91 -9.10 -1.68 -19.03
N TYR A 92 -8.48 -0.73 -19.71
CA TYR A 92 -7.22 -0.13 -19.27
C TYR A 92 -7.46 1.27 -18.73
N ILE A 93 -6.90 1.56 -17.56
CA ILE A 93 -6.89 2.91 -16.99
C ILE A 93 -5.47 3.44 -16.85
N SER A 94 -5.36 4.76 -16.75
CA SER A 94 -4.11 5.43 -16.40
C SER A 94 -4.01 5.64 -14.90
N ALA A 95 -2.82 5.41 -14.35
CA ALA A 95 -2.49 5.67 -12.95
C ALA A 95 -1.10 6.28 -12.85
N LYS A 96 -0.91 7.13 -11.85
CA LYS A 96 0.38 7.76 -11.55
C LYS A 96 1.21 6.86 -10.64
N ALA A 97 2.54 7.05 -10.70
CA ALA A 97 3.42 6.48 -9.68
C ALA A 97 2.96 6.92 -8.29
N ARG A 98 3.17 6.07 -7.29
CA ARG A 98 2.74 6.27 -5.89
C ARG A 98 1.23 6.23 -5.69
N THR A 99 0.50 5.52 -6.55
CA THR A 99 -0.91 5.18 -6.32
C THR A 99 -1.04 3.77 -5.75
N VAL A 100 -1.74 3.63 -4.62
CA VAL A 100 -2.27 2.35 -4.14
C VAL A 100 -3.69 2.22 -4.70
N ILE A 101 -3.94 1.18 -5.49
CA ILE A 101 -5.28 0.87 -6.00
C ILE A 101 -5.84 -0.26 -5.16
N VAL A 102 -6.99 -0.03 -4.54
CA VAL A 102 -7.68 -1.01 -3.69
C VAL A 102 -8.91 -1.54 -4.42
N ASP A 103 -9.19 -2.83 -4.27
CA ASP A 103 -10.37 -3.42 -4.89
C ASP A 103 -11.67 -2.90 -4.25
N ASN A 104 -12.63 -2.47 -5.07
CA ASN A 104 -13.92 -1.91 -4.62
C ASN A 104 -14.70 -2.87 -3.70
N SER A 105 -14.53 -4.19 -3.82
CA SER A 105 -15.19 -5.16 -2.93
C SER A 105 -14.78 -4.99 -1.46
N LEU A 106 -13.64 -4.36 -1.18
CA LEU A 106 -13.16 -4.13 0.18
C LEU A 106 -13.78 -2.92 0.87
N LEU A 107 -14.59 -2.12 0.16
CA LEU A 107 -15.26 -0.94 0.72
C LEU A 107 -16.51 -1.27 1.52
N GLU A 108 -16.99 -2.51 1.45
CA GLU A 108 -18.08 -2.98 2.29
C GLU A 108 -17.67 -2.99 3.78
N GLU A 109 -18.59 -2.60 4.68
CA GLU A 109 -18.31 -2.54 6.12
C GLU A 109 -17.80 -3.88 6.69
N SER A 110 -18.33 -4.99 6.17
CA SER A 110 -17.90 -6.35 6.55
C SER A 110 -16.43 -6.66 6.19
N GLN A 111 -15.86 -5.90 5.26
CA GLN A 111 -14.51 -6.10 4.73
C GLN A 111 -13.48 -5.13 5.34
N GLN A 112 -13.86 -4.28 6.30
CA GLN A 112 -12.97 -3.25 6.84
C GLN A 112 -11.64 -3.80 7.38
N HIS A 113 -11.64 -4.99 7.98
CA HIS A 113 -10.41 -5.65 8.44
C HIS A 113 -9.50 -6.06 7.28
N ARG A 114 -10.07 -6.56 6.19
CA ARG A 114 -9.33 -6.96 4.99
C ARG A 114 -8.80 -5.74 4.25
N TYR A 115 -9.60 -4.68 4.14
CA TYR A 115 -9.17 -3.38 3.64
C TYR A 115 -7.90 -2.91 4.34
N ARG A 116 -7.94 -2.79 5.68
CA ARG A 116 -6.79 -2.30 6.46
C ARG A 116 -5.55 -3.16 6.28
N PHE A 117 -5.72 -4.49 6.28
CA PHE A 117 -4.60 -5.43 6.10
C PHE A 117 -4.00 -5.36 4.70
N SER A 118 -4.84 -5.36 3.66
CA SER A 118 -4.42 -5.25 2.26
C SER A 118 -3.71 -3.93 2.02
N SER A 119 -4.29 -2.81 2.44
CA SER A 119 -3.70 -1.48 2.32
C SER A 119 -2.31 -1.41 2.99
N ALA A 120 -2.13 -2.01 4.18
CA ALA A 120 -0.83 -2.09 4.85
C ALA A 120 0.25 -2.83 4.05
N ILE A 121 -0.10 -3.90 3.35
CA ILE A 121 0.85 -4.71 2.57
C ILE A 121 1.22 -4.04 1.23
N LEU A 122 0.29 -3.27 0.66
CA LEU A 122 0.48 -2.59 -0.61
C LEU A 122 1.39 -1.36 -0.49
N MET A 123 1.71 -0.94 0.73
CA MET A 123 2.66 0.13 0.95
C MET A 123 4.05 -0.31 0.46
N PRO A 124 4.69 0.44 -0.46
CA PRO A 124 6.02 0.11 -0.90
C PRO A 124 6.97 0.23 0.30
N LYS A 125 7.71 -0.86 0.60
CA LYS A 125 8.76 -0.88 1.64
C LYS A 125 9.86 0.18 1.44
N SER A 126 9.87 0.85 0.29
CA SER A 126 10.83 1.86 -0.14
C SER A 126 10.21 3.22 -0.51
N ALA A 127 9.05 3.59 0.03
CA ALA A 127 8.67 5.01 0.07
C ALA A 127 9.78 5.71 0.90
N VAL A 128 10.87 6.25 0.33
CA VAL A 128 10.89 7.48 -0.48
C VAL A 128 12.06 7.56 -1.51
N GLU A 129 12.93 6.57 -1.75
CA GLU A 129 14.27 6.89 -2.34
C GLU A 129 14.80 6.14 -3.58
N LEU A 130 13.96 5.52 -4.43
CA LEU A 130 14.50 4.73 -5.57
C LEU A 130 14.02 5.11 -6.98
N VAL A 131 13.37 6.27 -7.14
CA VAL A 131 13.15 6.87 -8.47
C VAL A 131 13.36 8.40 -8.38
N ALA A 132 14.62 8.81 -8.28
CA ALA A 132 15.11 10.14 -8.65
C ALA A 132 16.51 9.99 -9.24
#